data_AF-A0A9E4VW69-F1
#
_entry.id   AF-A0A9E4VW69-F1
#
_cell.length_a   1.000
_cell.length_b   1.000
_cell.length_c   1.000
_cell.angle_alpha   90.00
_cell.angle_beta   90.00
_cell.angle_gamma   90.00
#
_symmetry.space_group_name_H-M   'P 1'
#
loop_
_entity.id
_entity.type
_entity.pdbx_description
1 polymer ?
#
loop_
_entity_poly.entity_id
_entity_poly.type
_entity_poly.pdbx_seq_one_letter_code
_entity_poly.pdbx_strand_id
1 'polypeptide(L)'
;MTEAERYLAKASESLASARADNRARRYNSAANRAYYAAFQAAVAALIDAGIRPADHDWGHRFVISQFSGKLIRRRKLMPRELRSTLGELFDRRVPADYSTESVSAGDARGAVKRAGRLVGAVSAKTGTGSAREAEPAYGSEEVKTDRVVKARARGLIEEVKQIILQKYPNREFDVVEFGPKDYRLIVRGGRGDLEGIHRVLDGRTTDILVDHDIWIVILAESRRRAA
;
A
#
# COMPACT_ATOMS: atom_id res chain seq x y z
N MET A 1 2.27 13.12 -24.46
CA MET A 1 1.73 12.27 -23.37
C MET A 1 2.80 12.13 -22.29
N THR A 2 2.55 12.66 -21.10
CA THR A 2 3.45 12.57 -19.93
C THR A 2 3.51 11.13 -19.40
N GLU A 3 4.43 10.84 -18.49
CA GLU A 3 4.50 9.54 -17.82
C GLU A 3 3.22 9.24 -17.02
N ALA A 4 2.70 10.23 -16.28
CA ALA A 4 1.45 10.09 -15.54
C ALA A 4 0.26 9.79 -16.47
N GLU A 5 0.15 10.50 -17.60
CA GLU A 5 -0.88 10.24 -18.61
C GLU A 5 -0.77 8.81 -19.20
N ARG A 6 0.45 8.31 -19.43
CA ARG A 6 0.67 6.92 -19.87
C ARG A 6 0.21 5.90 -18.83
N TYR A 7 0.49 6.13 -17.54
CA TYR A 7 0.00 5.26 -16.48
C TYR A 7 -1.53 5.31 -16.34
N LEU A 8 -2.14 6.49 -16.48
CA LEU A 8 -3.58 6.64 -16.43
C LEU A 8 -4.28 5.97 -17.64
N ALA A 9 -3.67 6.03 -18.82
CA ALA A 9 -4.14 5.28 -20.00
C ALA A 9 -4.10 3.77 -19.74
N LYS A 10 -2.98 3.24 -19.22
CA LYS A 10 -2.87 1.83 -18.80
C LYS A 10 -3.91 1.45 -17.74
N ALA A 11 -4.18 2.34 -16.78
CA ALA A 11 -5.18 2.14 -15.74
C ALA A 11 -6.59 1.97 -16.35
N SER A 12 -6.91 2.79 -17.35
CA SER A 12 -8.19 2.75 -18.07
C SER A 12 -8.33 1.44 -18.87
N GLU A 13 -7.27 1.01 -19.55
CA GLU A 13 -7.21 -0.27 -20.27
C GLU A 13 -7.39 -1.47 -19.33
N SER A 14 -6.68 -1.47 -18.19
CA SER A 14 -6.81 -2.50 -17.16
C SER A 14 -8.23 -2.55 -16.57
N LEU A 15 -8.88 -1.39 -16.36
CA LEU A 15 -10.25 -1.33 -15.88
C LEU A 15 -11.24 -1.88 -16.91
N ALA A 16 -11.04 -1.58 -18.19
CA ALA A 16 -11.84 -2.15 -19.28
C ALA A 16 -11.71 -3.68 -19.31
N SER A 17 -10.48 -4.19 -19.17
CA SER A 17 -10.20 -5.63 -19.07
C SER A 17 -10.90 -6.25 -17.86
N ALA A 18 -10.78 -5.66 -16.67
CA ALA A 18 -11.43 -6.14 -15.46
C ALA A 18 -12.96 -6.23 -15.59
N ARG A 19 -13.57 -5.24 -16.25
CA ARG A 19 -15.01 -5.23 -16.56
C ARG A 19 -15.39 -6.35 -17.54
N ALA A 20 -14.58 -6.58 -18.58
CA ALA A 20 -14.79 -7.65 -19.54
C ALA A 20 -14.68 -9.03 -18.88
N ASP A 21 -13.64 -9.24 -18.06
CA ASP A 21 -13.42 -10.49 -17.33
C ASP A 21 -14.56 -10.78 -16.36
N ASN A 22 -15.04 -9.77 -15.65
CA ASN A 22 -16.18 -9.93 -14.75
C ASN A 22 -17.46 -10.32 -15.50
N ARG A 23 -17.72 -9.75 -16.69
CA ARG A 23 -18.86 -10.16 -17.54
C ARG A 23 -18.70 -11.59 -18.06
N ALA A 24 -17.48 -11.97 -18.41
CA ALA A 24 -17.14 -13.33 -18.85
C ALA A 24 -17.01 -14.34 -17.69
N ARG A 25 -17.33 -13.94 -16.45
CA ARG A 25 -17.23 -14.77 -15.23
C ARG A 25 -15.81 -15.28 -14.92
N ARG A 26 -14.78 -14.60 -15.44
CA ARG A 26 -13.35 -14.87 -15.16
C ARG A 26 -12.92 -14.13 -13.91
N TYR A 27 -13.46 -14.50 -12.76
CA TYR A 27 -13.41 -13.69 -11.52
C TYR A 27 -12.00 -13.45 -10.97
N ASN A 28 -11.11 -14.43 -11.03
CA ASN A 28 -9.71 -14.25 -10.62
C ASN A 28 -9.02 -13.19 -11.50
N SER A 29 -9.18 -13.32 -12.83
CA SER A 29 -8.64 -12.35 -13.79
C SER A 29 -9.24 -10.95 -13.58
N ALA A 30 -10.54 -10.87 -13.31
CA ALA A 30 -11.20 -9.59 -13.00
C ALA A 30 -10.64 -8.93 -11.73
N ALA A 31 -10.39 -9.69 -10.66
CA ALA A 31 -9.79 -9.18 -9.43
C ALA A 31 -8.35 -8.69 -9.65
N ASN A 32 -7.55 -9.46 -10.39
CA ASN A 32 -6.19 -9.08 -10.80
C ASN A 32 -6.19 -7.77 -11.61
N ARG A 33 -6.99 -7.69 -12.68
CA ARG A 33 -7.06 -6.52 -13.55
C ARG A 33 -7.63 -5.30 -12.82
N ALA A 34 -8.56 -5.49 -11.89
CA ALA A 34 -9.07 -4.42 -11.04
C ALA A 34 -7.97 -3.83 -10.13
N TYR A 35 -7.13 -4.68 -9.54
CA TYR A 35 -5.97 -4.20 -8.77
C TYR A 35 -5.02 -3.38 -9.65
N TYR A 36 -4.62 -3.90 -10.81
CA TYR A 36 -3.68 -3.19 -11.69
C TYR A 36 -4.24 -1.88 -12.22
N ALA A 37 -5.54 -1.81 -12.51
CA ALA A 37 -6.20 -0.55 -12.86
C ALA A 37 -6.04 0.51 -11.75
N ALA A 38 -6.35 0.13 -10.51
CA ALA A 38 -6.22 1.04 -9.38
C ALA A 38 -4.76 1.41 -9.08
N PHE A 39 -3.84 0.44 -9.16
CA PHE A 39 -2.41 0.62 -8.95
C PHE A 39 -1.82 1.60 -9.96
N GLN A 40 -2.10 1.43 -11.26
CA GLN A 40 -1.59 2.30 -12.31
C GLN A 40 -2.16 3.73 -12.18
N ALA A 41 -3.43 3.88 -11.82
CA ALA A 41 -4.01 5.20 -11.53
C ALA A 41 -3.35 5.85 -10.29
N ALA A 42 -3.05 5.07 -9.27
CA ALA A 42 -2.34 5.57 -8.09
C ALA A 42 -0.91 6.02 -8.42
N VAL A 43 -0.20 5.29 -9.29
CA VAL A 43 1.12 5.70 -9.80
C VAL A 43 1.01 7.05 -10.53
N ALA A 44 0.05 7.19 -11.45
CA ALA A 44 -0.17 8.46 -12.15
C ALA A 44 -0.40 9.62 -11.17
N ALA A 45 -1.26 9.43 -10.16
CA ALA A 45 -1.53 10.44 -9.14
C ALA A 45 -0.31 10.78 -8.27
N LEU A 46 0.58 9.82 -8.02
CA LEU A 46 1.82 10.05 -7.28
C LEU A 46 2.82 10.86 -8.11
N ILE A 47 2.97 10.53 -9.40
CA ILE A 47 3.81 11.28 -10.34
C ILE A 47 3.35 12.73 -10.43
N ASP A 48 2.04 12.97 -10.61
CA ASP A 48 1.47 14.33 -10.68
C ASP A 48 1.68 15.11 -9.37
N ALA A 49 1.79 14.40 -8.24
CA ALA A 49 2.08 14.99 -6.94
C ALA A 49 3.60 15.16 -6.66
N GLY A 50 4.46 14.85 -7.64
CA GLY A 50 5.93 14.91 -7.50
C GLY A 50 6.49 13.87 -6.54
N ILE A 51 5.83 12.72 -6.38
CA ILE A 51 6.26 11.63 -5.51
C ILE A 51 6.73 10.47 -6.39
N ARG A 52 8.00 10.07 -6.24
CA ARG A 52 8.62 8.97 -6.99
C ARG A 52 9.38 8.03 -6.05
N PRO A 53 9.47 6.73 -6.38
CA PRO A 53 10.36 5.81 -5.68
C PRO A 53 11.83 6.14 -6.02
N ALA A 54 12.75 5.92 -5.07
CA ALA A 54 14.17 6.28 -5.23
C ALA A 54 14.88 5.43 -6.29
N ASP A 55 14.51 4.15 -6.40
CA ASP A 55 15.05 3.17 -7.34
C ASP A 55 14.30 3.14 -8.69
N HIS A 56 13.37 4.08 -8.90
CA HIS A 56 12.48 4.13 -10.07
C HIS A 56 11.57 2.91 -10.25
N ASP A 57 11.50 2.00 -9.26
CA ASP A 57 10.61 0.84 -9.29
C ASP A 57 9.31 1.13 -8.52
N TRP A 58 8.18 0.99 -9.20
CA TRP A 58 6.86 1.17 -8.61
C TRP A 58 6.46 -0.10 -7.83
N GLY A 59 7.09 -0.32 -6.69
CA GLY A 59 6.74 -1.43 -5.81
C GLY A 59 5.29 -1.32 -5.30
N HIS A 60 4.57 -2.45 -5.28
CA HIS A 60 3.18 -2.51 -4.78
C HIS A 60 3.02 -1.89 -3.39
N ARG A 61 3.96 -2.20 -2.48
CA ARG A 61 3.98 -1.69 -1.10
C ARG A 61 4.14 -0.17 -1.06
N PHE A 62 5.09 0.36 -1.83
CA PHE A 62 5.35 1.80 -1.94
C PHE A 62 4.09 2.54 -2.42
N VAL A 63 3.49 2.10 -3.52
CA VAL A 63 2.32 2.76 -4.11
C VAL A 63 1.13 2.75 -3.15
N ILE A 64 0.84 1.61 -2.50
CA ILE A 64 -0.23 1.51 -1.50
C ILE A 64 0.01 2.52 -0.36
N SER A 65 1.24 2.58 0.16
CA SER A 65 1.62 3.47 1.26
C SER A 65 1.48 4.94 0.89
N GLN A 66 2.15 5.36 -0.18
CA GLN A 66 2.26 6.77 -0.54
C GLN A 66 0.91 7.33 -1.00
N PHE A 67 0.11 6.54 -1.73
CA PHE A 67 -1.22 6.98 -2.14
C PHE A 67 -2.13 7.23 -0.93
N SER A 68 -2.23 6.27 0.00
CA SER A 68 -3.10 6.39 1.18
C SER A 68 -2.60 7.46 2.16
N GLY A 69 -1.30 7.57 2.37
CA GLY A 69 -0.73 8.49 3.34
C GLY A 69 -0.46 9.90 2.83
N LYS A 70 0.25 10.04 1.71
CA LYS A 70 0.56 11.38 1.17
C LYS A 70 -0.67 11.98 0.52
N LEU A 71 -1.28 11.28 -0.44
CA LEU A 71 -2.33 11.89 -1.26
C LEU A 71 -3.66 11.99 -0.53
N ILE A 72 -4.03 11.01 0.30
CA ILE A 72 -5.32 11.05 1.02
C ILE A 72 -5.20 11.72 2.39
N ARG A 73 -4.35 11.21 3.30
CA ARG A 73 -4.34 11.69 4.69
C ARG A 73 -3.71 13.07 4.85
N ARG A 74 -2.50 13.25 4.31
CA ARG A 74 -1.70 14.46 4.58
C ARG A 74 -2.05 15.61 3.65
N ARG A 75 -1.98 15.37 2.34
CA ARG A 75 -2.19 16.42 1.34
C ARG A 75 -3.66 16.60 0.95
N LYS A 76 -4.54 15.66 1.34
CA LYS A 76 -6.00 15.70 1.06
C LYS A 76 -6.30 15.92 -0.44
N LEU A 77 -5.41 15.43 -1.29
CA LEU A 77 -5.51 15.50 -2.75
C LEU A 77 -6.44 14.44 -3.32
N MET A 78 -6.87 13.45 -2.53
CA MET A 78 -7.80 12.40 -2.97
C MET A 78 -8.89 12.17 -1.90
N PRO A 79 -10.10 11.74 -2.30
CA PRO A 79 -11.20 11.47 -1.37
C PRO A 79 -10.82 10.46 -0.27
N ARG A 80 -11.30 10.70 0.95
CA ARG A 80 -10.98 9.88 2.14
C ARG A 80 -11.44 8.43 1.97
N GLU A 81 -12.53 8.22 1.25
CA GLU A 81 -13.17 6.92 1.02
C GLU A 81 -12.28 5.99 0.19
N LEU A 82 -11.30 6.53 -0.53
CA LEU A 82 -10.35 5.73 -1.33
C LEU A 82 -9.18 5.19 -0.50
N ARG A 83 -9.08 5.56 0.78
CA ARG A 83 -7.92 5.27 1.65
C ARG A 83 -7.55 3.79 1.72
N SER A 84 -8.54 2.91 1.76
CA SER A 84 -8.35 1.45 1.86
C SER A 84 -8.38 0.75 0.51
N THR A 85 -8.74 1.44 -0.58
CA THR A 85 -9.07 0.81 -1.87
C THR A 85 -7.92 -0.02 -2.42
N LEU A 86 -6.69 0.50 -2.44
CA LEU A 86 -5.55 -0.25 -2.98
C LEU A 86 -5.19 -1.48 -2.13
N GLY A 87 -5.28 -1.37 -0.80
CA GLY A 87 -5.03 -2.50 0.11
C GLY A 87 -6.07 -3.59 -0.09
N GLU A 88 -7.36 -3.24 -0.05
CA GLU A 88 -8.46 -4.18 -0.27
C GLU A 88 -8.38 -4.89 -1.63
N LEU A 89 -7.99 -4.17 -2.70
CA LEU A 89 -7.81 -4.75 -4.03
C LEU A 89 -6.59 -5.68 -4.09
N PHE A 90 -5.50 -5.33 -3.40
CA PHE A 90 -4.32 -6.19 -3.30
C PHE A 90 -4.66 -7.51 -2.58
N ASP A 91 -5.39 -7.42 -1.46
CA ASP A 91 -5.82 -8.58 -0.68
C ASP A 91 -6.75 -9.53 -1.47
N ARG A 92 -7.47 -9.01 -2.47
CA ARG A 92 -8.27 -9.83 -3.40
C ARG A 92 -7.46 -10.38 -4.56
N ARG A 93 -6.44 -9.67 -5.03
CA ARG A 93 -5.55 -10.15 -6.09
C ARG A 93 -4.69 -11.33 -5.63
N VAL A 94 -4.11 -11.27 -4.43
CA VAL A 94 -3.19 -12.32 -3.95
C VAL A 94 -3.80 -13.72 -4.05
N PRO A 95 -5.00 -14.01 -3.50
CA PRO A 95 -5.62 -15.32 -3.67
C PRO A 95 -6.05 -15.58 -5.13
N ALA A 96 -6.45 -14.56 -5.89
CA ALA A 96 -6.82 -14.72 -7.30
C ALA A 96 -5.67 -15.27 -8.17
N ASP A 97 -4.44 -14.86 -7.89
CA ASP A 97 -3.26 -15.20 -8.67
C ASP A 97 -2.54 -16.45 -8.14
N TYR A 98 -2.59 -16.67 -6.81
CA TYR A 98 -1.68 -17.61 -6.14
C TYR A 98 -2.37 -18.65 -5.26
N SER A 99 -3.68 -18.56 -5.03
CA SER A 99 -4.42 -19.56 -4.26
C SER A 99 -5.08 -20.58 -5.18
N THR A 100 -5.33 -21.78 -4.64
CA THR A 100 -6.19 -22.79 -5.26
C THR A 100 -7.67 -22.42 -5.17
N GLU A 101 -8.06 -21.61 -4.17
CA GLU A 101 -9.42 -21.11 -4.01
C GLU A 101 -9.67 -19.92 -4.95
N SER A 102 -10.79 -19.95 -5.65
CA SER A 102 -11.17 -18.88 -6.58
C SER A 102 -11.89 -17.73 -5.89
N VAL A 103 -11.67 -16.51 -6.39
CA VAL A 103 -12.39 -15.30 -6.00
C VAL A 103 -13.87 -15.45 -6.35
N SER A 104 -14.73 -15.13 -5.39
CA SER A 104 -16.17 -15.16 -5.58
C SER A 104 -16.63 -14.12 -6.61
N ALA A 105 -17.78 -14.38 -7.25
CA ALA A 105 -18.39 -13.41 -8.16
C ALA A 105 -18.70 -12.06 -7.48
N GLY A 106 -19.07 -12.10 -6.18
CA GLY A 106 -19.34 -10.90 -5.39
C GLY A 106 -18.09 -10.07 -5.14
N ASP A 107 -16.99 -10.73 -4.74
CA ASP A 107 -15.69 -10.08 -4.51
C ASP A 107 -15.13 -9.48 -5.80
N ALA A 108 -15.19 -10.21 -6.92
CA ALA A 108 -14.73 -9.71 -8.22
C ALA A 108 -15.52 -8.47 -8.67
N ARG A 109 -16.86 -8.50 -8.57
CA ARG A 109 -17.69 -7.31 -8.84
C ARG A 109 -17.34 -6.14 -7.93
N GLY A 110 -17.14 -6.41 -6.65
CA GLY A 110 -16.72 -5.42 -5.65
C GLY A 110 -15.38 -4.80 -6.00
N ALA A 111 -14.41 -5.60 -6.42
CA ALA A 111 -13.09 -5.16 -6.84
C ALA A 111 -13.17 -4.24 -8.07
N VAL A 112 -13.89 -4.64 -9.12
CA VAL A 112 -14.09 -3.82 -10.33
C VAL A 112 -14.74 -2.48 -10.00
N LYS A 113 -15.75 -2.47 -9.12
CA LYS A 113 -16.43 -1.23 -8.70
C LYS A 113 -15.48 -0.29 -7.94
N ARG A 114 -14.68 -0.82 -7.02
CA ARG A 114 -13.68 -0.04 -6.25
C ARG A 114 -12.60 0.53 -7.17
N ALA A 115 -12.04 -0.29 -8.05
CA ALA A 115 -11.06 0.14 -9.02
C ALA A 115 -11.61 1.28 -9.90
N GLY A 116 -12.85 1.14 -10.39
CA GLY A 116 -13.49 2.18 -11.19
C GLY A 116 -13.65 3.52 -10.45
N ARG A 117 -13.96 3.50 -9.16
CA ARG A 117 -14.04 4.72 -8.34
C ARG A 117 -12.68 5.41 -8.22
N LEU A 118 -11.61 4.65 -7.97
CA LEU A 118 -10.27 5.22 -7.84
C LEU A 118 -9.77 5.77 -9.18
N VAL A 119 -9.89 5.01 -10.27
CA VAL A 119 -9.50 5.46 -11.62
C VAL A 119 -10.28 6.73 -12.01
N GLY A 120 -11.59 6.76 -11.75
CA GLY A 120 -12.41 7.95 -12.01
C GLY A 120 -11.97 9.17 -11.20
N ALA A 121 -11.66 9.00 -9.92
CA ALA A 121 -11.19 10.09 -9.05
C ALA A 121 -9.84 10.67 -9.50
N VAL A 122 -8.91 9.82 -9.93
CA VAL A 122 -7.61 10.28 -10.46
C VAL A 122 -7.83 10.99 -11.80
N SER A 123 -8.62 10.42 -12.70
CA SER A 123 -8.88 11.00 -14.03
C SER A 123 -9.56 12.37 -13.95
N ALA A 124 -10.44 12.59 -12.97
CA ALA A 124 -11.10 13.87 -12.78
C ALA A 124 -10.14 14.98 -12.34
N LYS A 125 -9.00 14.64 -11.71
CA LYS A 125 -8.00 15.60 -11.22
C LYS A 125 -6.94 15.96 -12.25
N THR A 126 -6.53 15.00 -13.09
CA THR A 126 -5.53 15.25 -14.14
C THR A 126 -5.99 16.25 -15.20
N GLY A 127 -7.30 16.48 -15.34
CA GLY A 127 -7.86 17.55 -16.17
C GLY A 127 -7.69 18.98 -15.61
N THR A 128 -7.08 19.18 -14.43
CA THR A 128 -7.11 20.47 -13.71
C THR A 128 -5.78 21.04 -13.20
N GLY A 129 -4.60 20.50 -13.56
CA GLY A 129 -3.35 21.16 -13.15
C GLY A 129 -2.07 20.46 -13.62
N SER A 130 -1.27 21.20 -14.39
CA SER A 130 0.10 20.85 -14.80
C SER A 130 1.12 21.64 -13.97
N ALA A 131 2.10 20.95 -13.36
CA ALA A 131 3.44 21.42 -12.95
C ALA A 131 4.03 20.44 -11.91
N ARG A 132 5.31 20.03 -11.84
CA ARG A 132 6.60 20.33 -12.48
C ARG A 132 7.55 19.19 -12.06
N GLU A 133 8.48 18.79 -12.91
CA GLU A 133 9.53 17.81 -12.60
C GLU A 133 10.72 18.45 -11.87
N ALA A 134 11.29 17.73 -10.89
CA ALA A 134 12.60 18.00 -10.32
C ALA A 134 13.33 16.66 -10.09
N GLU A 135 14.52 16.52 -10.66
CA GLU A 135 15.47 15.42 -10.44
C GLU A 135 16.51 15.80 -9.37
N PRO A 136 17.03 14.84 -8.59
CA PRO A 136 18.34 14.97 -7.98
C PRO A 136 19.32 13.86 -8.40
N ALA A 137 20.59 14.27 -8.53
CA ALA A 137 21.76 13.43 -8.81
C ALA A 137 22.26 12.69 -7.55
N TYR A 138 22.93 11.54 -7.73
CA TYR A 138 23.38 10.67 -6.63
C TYR A 138 24.80 10.13 -6.80
N GLY A 139 25.51 9.93 -5.68
CA GLY A 139 26.72 9.10 -5.62
C GLY A 139 27.78 9.50 -4.59
N SER A 140 27.46 9.48 -3.29
CA SER A 140 28.43 9.32 -2.16
C SER A 140 27.78 9.43 -0.77
N GLU A 141 26.56 9.98 -0.66
CA GLU A 141 25.82 10.17 0.60
C GLU A 141 25.09 8.91 1.13
N GLU A 142 25.00 7.86 0.32
CA GLU A 142 24.11 6.71 0.50
C GLU A 142 24.42 5.89 1.78
N VAL A 143 25.70 5.64 2.07
CA VAL A 143 26.12 4.79 3.21
C VAL A 143 25.91 5.47 4.57
N LYS A 144 26.06 6.81 4.66
CA LYS A 144 25.76 7.57 5.88
C LYS A 144 24.25 7.68 6.11
N THR A 145 23.50 7.80 5.02
CA THR A 145 22.04 7.87 5.02
C THR A 145 21.43 6.60 5.60
N ASP A 146 21.91 5.41 5.23
CA ASP A 146 21.38 4.14 5.74
C ASP A 146 21.47 4.02 7.26
N ARG A 147 22.59 4.43 7.87
CA ARG A 147 22.74 4.34 9.34
C ARG A 147 21.75 5.25 10.06
N VAL A 148 21.50 6.44 9.53
CA VAL A 148 20.52 7.40 10.05
C VAL A 148 19.10 6.86 9.88
N VAL A 149 18.79 6.29 8.71
CA VAL A 149 17.49 5.68 8.41
C VAL A 149 17.21 4.49 9.33
N LYS A 150 18.18 3.59 9.56
CA LYS A 150 18.04 2.44 10.49
C LYS A 150 17.85 2.89 11.94
N ALA A 151 18.52 3.96 12.38
CA ALA A 151 18.31 4.51 13.72
C ALA A 151 16.89 5.05 13.88
N ARG A 152 16.39 5.75 12.85
CA ARG A 152 15.01 6.24 12.80
C ARG A 152 13.98 5.12 12.78
N ALA A 153 14.21 4.08 11.98
CA ALA A 153 13.36 2.90 11.90
C ALA A 153 13.19 2.23 13.27
N ARG A 154 14.30 2.05 14.00
CA ARG A 154 14.28 1.50 15.35
C ARG A 154 13.44 2.35 16.32
N GLY A 155 13.57 3.68 16.27
CA GLY A 155 12.74 4.57 17.08
C GLY A 155 11.23 4.41 16.81
N LEU A 156 10.85 4.32 15.53
CA LEU A 156 9.44 4.12 15.13
C LEU A 156 8.92 2.74 15.55
N ILE A 157 9.74 1.70 15.42
CA ILE A 157 9.39 0.35 15.86
C ILE A 157 9.12 0.34 17.37
N GLU A 158 9.96 1.00 18.17
CA GLU A 158 9.75 1.09 19.61
C GLU A 158 8.48 1.88 19.97
N GLU A 159 8.20 2.99 19.29
CA GLU A 159 6.94 3.73 19.48
C GLU A 159 5.71 2.83 19.22
N VAL A 160 5.74 2.06 18.12
CA VAL A 160 4.67 1.11 17.78
C VAL A 160 4.53 0.03 18.85
N LYS A 161 5.64 -0.54 19.35
CA LYS A 161 5.61 -1.53 20.43
C LYS A 161 4.96 -0.97 21.70
N GLN A 162 5.31 0.25 22.10
CA GLN A 162 4.74 0.88 23.29
C GLN A 162 3.22 1.07 23.18
N ILE A 163 2.73 1.51 22.01
CA ILE A 163 1.29 1.64 21.76
C ILE A 163 0.58 0.29 21.88
N ILE A 164 1.17 -0.77 21.34
CA ILE A 164 0.60 -2.12 21.44
C ILE A 164 0.60 -2.60 22.89
N LEU A 165 1.70 -2.39 23.63
CA LEU A 165 1.83 -2.78 25.03
C LEU A 165 0.84 -2.05 25.95
N GLN A 166 0.51 -0.78 25.69
CA GLN A 166 -0.50 -0.04 26.46
C GLN A 166 -1.86 -0.75 26.49
N LYS A 167 -2.25 -1.39 25.38
CA LYS A 167 -3.54 -2.08 25.26
C LYS A 167 -3.43 -3.60 25.42
N TYR A 168 -2.23 -4.15 25.21
CA TYR A 168 -1.95 -5.57 25.32
C TYR A 168 -0.63 -5.79 26.10
N PRO A 169 -0.66 -5.72 27.44
CA PRO A 169 0.53 -5.58 28.28
C PRO A 169 1.49 -6.78 28.34
N ASN A 170 1.21 -7.90 27.66
CA ASN A 170 2.02 -9.11 27.68
C ASN A 170 2.36 -9.63 26.27
N ARG A 171 2.51 -8.74 25.29
CA ARG A 171 2.89 -9.12 23.92
C ARG A 171 4.40 -9.21 23.78
N GLU A 172 4.81 -10.25 23.06
CA GLU A 172 6.19 -10.38 22.60
C GLU A 172 6.30 -9.85 21.17
N PHE A 173 7.48 -9.39 20.81
CA PHE A 173 7.75 -8.80 19.51
C PHE A 173 9.01 -9.39 18.90
N ASP A 174 8.95 -9.77 17.62
CA ASP A 174 10.13 -10.00 16.79
C ASP A 174 10.22 -8.91 15.73
N VAL A 175 11.45 -8.53 15.39
CA VAL A 175 11.73 -7.60 14.30
C VAL A 175 12.58 -8.31 13.27
N VAL A 176 12.09 -8.40 12.05
CA VAL A 176 12.86 -8.89 10.91
C VAL A 176 13.22 -7.69 10.03
N GLU A 177 14.52 -7.49 9.80
CA GLU A 177 15.05 -6.48 8.89
C GLU A 177 15.31 -7.12 7.52
N PHE A 178 14.65 -6.62 6.48
CA PHE A 178 14.84 -7.01 5.08
C PHE A 178 15.73 -6.02 4.32
N GLY A 179 15.92 -4.81 4.87
CA GLY A 179 16.79 -3.78 4.33
C GLY A 179 16.74 -2.49 5.16
N PRO A 180 17.52 -1.45 4.80
CA PRO A 180 17.62 -0.20 5.58
C PRO A 180 16.28 0.50 5.84
N LYS A 181 15.29 0.27 4.97
CA LYS A 181 13.95 0.85 5.00
C LYS A 181 12.84 -0.20 5.09
N ASP A 182 13.14 -1.49 5.30
CA ASP A 182 12.13 -2.56 5.23
C ASP A 182 12.21 -3.47 6.45
N TYR A 183 11.16 -3.39 7.27
CA TYR A 183 11.05 -4.06 8.55
C TYR A 183 9.71 -4.79 8.66
N ARG A 184 9.73 -5.88 9.40
CA ARG A 184 8.53 -6.59 9.85
C ARG A 184 8.55 -6.71 11.35
N LEU A 185 7.54 -6.13 12.00
CA LEU A 185 7.28 -6.27 13.41
C LEU A 185 6.24 -7.39 13.62
N ILE A 186 6.69 -8.54 14.07
CA ILE A 186 5.82 -9.67 14.40
C ILE A 186 5.40 -9.51 15.86
N VAL A 187 4.10 -9.51 16.12
CA VAL A 187 3.50 -9.44 17.45
C VAL A 187 2.99 -10.82 17.81
N ARG A 188 3.57 -11.47 18.83
CA ARG A 188 3.13 -12.80 19.24
C ARG A 188 1.96 -12.70 20.23
N GLY A 189 0.92 -13.49 19.99
CA GLY A 189 -0.32 -13.46 20.77
C GLY A 189 -1.22 -14.69 20.57
N GLY A 190 -2.50 -14.57 20.91
CA GLY A 190 -3.55 -15.55 20.61
C GLY A 190 -4.28 -15.17 19.31
N ARG A 191 -5.03 -16.13 18.74
CA ARG A 191 -5.71 -16.01 17.43
C ARG A 191 -6.68 -14.81 17.31
N GLY A 192 -7.20 -14.27 18.41
CA GLY A 192 -8.16 -13.16 18.43
C GLY A 192 -7.55 -11.76 18.40
N ASP A 193 -6.22 -11.64 18.41
CA ASP A 193 -5.55 -10.35 18.66
C ASP A 193 -5.33 -9.51 17.40
N LEU A 194 -5.43 -10.10 16.21
CA LEU A 194 -5.06 -9.50 14.93
C LEU A 194 -5.94 -8.27 14.60
N GLU A 195 -7.27 -8.41 14.67
CA GLU A 195 -8.20 -7.27 14.45
C GLU A 195 -8.07 -6.18 15.51
N GLY A 196 -7.71 -6.55 16.74
CA GLY A 196 -7.54 -5.62 17.85
C GLY A 196 -6.28 -4.77 17.68
N ILE A 197 -5.17 -5.41 17.30
CA ILE A 197 -3.89 -4.77 17.00
C ILE A 197 -4.04 -3.85 15.78
N HIS A 198 -4.63 -4.32 14.68
CA HIS A 198 -4.87 -3.47 13.51
C HIS A 198 -5.74 -2.25 13.82
N ARG A 199 -6.77 -2.38 14.68
CA ARG A 199 -7.59 -1.24 15.14
C ARG A 199 -6.81 -0.23 15.97
N VAL A 200 -5.89 -0.69 16.82
CA VAL A 200 -5.01 0.19 17.61
C VAL A 200 -4.06 0.99 16.73
N LEU A 201 -3.67 0.41 15.60
CA LEU A 201 -2.71 0.98 14.67
C LEU A 201 -3.36 1.75 13.53
N ASP A 202 -4.69 1.73 13.42
CA ASP A 202 -5.41 2.36 12.31
C ASP A 202 -5.15 3.88 12.32
N GLY A 203 -4.52 4.37 11.25
CA GLY A 203 -3.98 5.72 11.16
C GLY A 203 -2.46 5.76 11.22
N ARG A 204 -1.84 5.15 12.23
CA ARG A 204 -0.42 5.36 12.54
C ARG A 204 0.55 4.51 11.73
N THR A 205 0.21 3.27 11.38
CA THR A 205 1.12 2.46 10.55
C THR A 205 1.40 3.18 9.26
N THR A 206 0.37 3.57 8.50
CA THR A 206 0.60 4.30 7.25
C THR A 206 1.32 5.64 7.45
N ASP A 207 1.12 6.36 8.56
CA ASP A 207 1.82 7.63 8.79
C ASP A 207 3.33 7.45 9.02
N ILE A 208 3.75 6.38 9.69
CA ILE A 208 5.14 5.95 9.86
C ILE A 208 5.76 5.56 8.50
N LEU A 209 4.99 4.85 7.67
CA LEU A 209 5.39 4.41 6.31
C LEU A 209 5.56 5.57 5.34
N VAL A 210 5.00 6.74 5.69
CA VAL A 210 4.86 7.88 4.80
C VAL A 210 5.84 8.99 5.15
N ASP A 211 6.21 9.15 6.41
CA ASP A 211 7.08 10.25 6.82
C ASP A 211 8.56 10.03 6.57
N HIS A 212 8.99 8.77 6.55
CA HIS A 212 10.41 8.43 6.58
C HIS A 212 10.85 7.49 5.48
N ASP A 213 9.92 7.10 4.59
CA ASP A 213 10.17 6.08 3.57
C ASP A 213 10.62 4.74 4.21
N ILE A 214 10.21 4.50 5.47
CA ILE A 214 10.53 3.30 6.25
C ILE A 214 9.27 2.44 6.33
N TRP A 215 9.33 1.25 5.76
CA TRP A 215 8.26 0.28 5.73
C TRP A 215 8.32 -0.66 6.96
N ILE A 216 7.24 -0.72 7.73
CA ILE A 216 7.06 -1.60 8.90
C ILE A 216 5.75 -2.37 8.72
N VAL A 217 5.83 -3.65 8.36
CA VAL A 217 4.66 -4.54 8.36
C VAL A 217 4.44 -5.07 9.76
N ILE A 218 3.21 -5.00 10.26
CA ILE A 218 2.84 -5.59 11.55
C ILE A 218 2.06 -6.86 11.29
N LEU A 219 2.58 -8.00 11.75
CA LEU A 219 1.92 -9.30 11.66
C LEU A 219 1.59 -9.78 13.08
N ALA A 220 0.41 -10.34 13.29
CA ALA A 220 0.12 -11.03 14.55
C ALA A 220 0.21 -12.54 14.33
N GLU A 221 1.05 -13.22 15.12
CA GLU A 221 1.24 -14.66 15.06
C GLU A 221 0.82 -15.33 16.36
N SER A 222 0.16 -16.49 16.25
CA SER A 222 -0.13 -17.31 17.43
C SER A 222 1.18 -17.87 18.00
N ARG A 223 1.43 -17.74 19.31
CA ARG A 223 2.55 -18.47 19.96
C ARG A 223 2.46 -19.95 19.57
N ARG A 224 3.47 -20.51 18.89
CA ARG A 224 3.59 -21.96 18.77
C ARG A 224 3.70 -22.51 20.19
N ARG A 225 2.83 -23.46 20.55
CA ARG A 225 3.07 -24.27 21.74
C ARG A 225 4.43 -24.92 21.56
N ALA A 226 5.35 -24.69 22.50
CA ALA A 226 6.51 -25.55 22.62
C ALA A 226 5.98 -26.99 22.79
N ALA A 227 6.43 -27.88 21.92
CA ALA A 227 6.24 -29.31 22.09
C ALA A 227 7.15 -29.81 23.22
#